data_AF-A0A354ZE08-F1
#
_entry.id   AF-A0A354ZE08-F1
#
_cell.length_a   1.000
_cell.length_b   1.000
_cell.length_c   1.000
_cell.angle_alpha   90.00
_cell.angle_beta   90.00
_cell.angle_gamma   90.00
#
_symmetry.space_group_name_H-M   'P 1'
#
loop_
_entity.id
_entity.type
_entity.pdbx_description
1 polymer ?
#
loop_
_entity_poly.entity_id
_entity_poly.type
_entity_poly.pdbx_seq_one_letter_code
_entity_poly.pdbx_strand_id
1 'polypeptide(L)'
;MRPTGIVRRIDELGRIVVPKELRRSLRIHEGDSVEIFVDPDGNIVLKKYSSVGQLKEVAVDMAEALAKSSGEVALICDRDVVVACAGAGEHDLTGRAVGRAVEKSMVERQVLLVHFSGGSESSS
;
A
#
# COMPACT_ATOMS: atom_id res chain seq x y z
N MET A 1 17.61 15.21 6.33
CA MET A 1 16.66 14.62 7.30
C MET A 1 16.21 15.72 8.26
N ARG A 2 14.96 15.71 8.74
CA ARG A 2 14.52 16.63 9.80
C ARG A 2 14.36 15.85 11.09
N PRO A 3 14.97 16.27 12.21
CA PRO A 3 14.78 15.60 13.48
C PRO A 3 13.33 15.79 13.94
N THR A 4 12.67 14.72 14.38
CA THR A 4 11.34 14.78 14.97
C THR A 4 11.36 15.30 16.41
N GLY A 5 12.55 15.35 17.03
CA GLY A 5 12.74 15.74 18.44
C GLY A 5 12.23 14.71 19.45
N ILE A 6 11.74 13.55 18.99
CA ILE A 6 11.15 12.53 19.86
C ILE A 6 12.25 11.59 20.35
N VAL A 7 12.43 11.52 21.67
CA VAL A 7 13.36 10.59 22.32
C VAL A 7 12.60 9.41 22.92
N ARG A 8 13.07 8.18 22.66
CA ARG A 8 12.49 6.96 23.24
C ARG A 8 13.59 6.06 23.81
N ARG A 9 13.29 5.45 24.96
CA ARG A 9 14.17 4.45 25.57
C ARG A 9 14.00 3.11 24.85
N ILE A 10 15.10 2.39 24.75
CA ILE A 10 15.16 1.00 24.32
C ILE A 10 14.81 0.14 25.55
N ASP A 11 14.08 -0.96 25.34
CA ASP A 11 13.81 -1.91 26.41
C ASP A 11 14.96 -2.91 26.61
N GLU A 12 14.80 -3.85 27.54
CA GLU A 12 15.83 -4.84 27.88
C GLU A 12 16.18 -5.80 26.73
N LEU A 13 15.32 -5.88 25.70
CA LEU A 13 15.49 -6.77 24.56
C LEU A 13 15.98 -6.04 23.30
N GLY A 14 16.22 -4.72 23.36
CA GLY A 14 16.63 -3.95 22.20
C GLY A 14 15.48 -3.39 21.36
N ARG A 15 14.22 -3.48 21.81
CA ARG A 15 13.06 -2.97 21.06
C ARG A 15 12.88 -1.48 21.31
N ILE A 16 12.48 -0.76 20.26
CA ILE A 16 12.08 0.64 20.33
C ILE A 16 10.62 0.80 19.94
N VAL A 17 9.89 1.62 20.68
CA VAL A 17 8.48 1.92 20.37
C VAL A 17 8.42 3.04 19.34
N VAL A 18 7.80 2.78 18.18
CA VAL A 18 7.48 3.82 17.20
C VAL A 18 6.25 4.63 17.68
N PRO A 19 6.39 5.95 17.91
CA PRO A 19 5.30 6.82 18.34
C PRO A 19 4.06 6.71 17.42
N LYS A 20 2.86 6.83 18.00
CA LYS A 20 1.61 6.65 17.25
C LYS A 20 1.45 7.65 16.10
N GLU A 21 1.96 8.87 16.27
CA GLU A 21 1.95 9.90 15.24
C GLU A 21 2.77 9.48 14.01
N LEU A 22 4.02 9.03 14.22
CA LEU A 22 4.86 8.51 13.14
C LEU A 22 4.23 7.30 12.47
N ARG A 23 3.65 6.37 13.25
CA ARG A 23 2.92 5.23 12.69
C ARG A 23 1.76 5.66 11.78
N ARG A 24 0.97 6.67 12.18
CA ARG A 24 -0.12 7.21 11.35
C ARG A 24 0.41 7.85 10.07
N SER A 25 1.43 8.71 10.19
CA SER A 25 2.01 9.41 9.04
C SER A 25 2.64 8.45 8.02
N LEU A 26 3.29 7.39 8.51
CA LEU A 26 3.97 6.38 7.68
C LEU A 26 3.06 5.19 7.32
N ARG A 27 1.78 5.22 7.73
CA ARG A 27 0.81 4.13 7.52
C ARG A 27 1.33 2.76 7.99
N ILE A 28 1.99 2.73 9.14
CA ILE A 28 2.51 1.49 9.76
C ILE A 28 1.46 0.96 10.73
N HIS A 29 0.91 -0.21 10.41
CA HIS A 29 -0.08 -0.92 11.21
C HIS A 29 0.58 -2.04 12.02
N GLU A 30 -0.19 -2.61 12.94
CA GLU A 30 0.26 -3.80 13.67
C GLU A 30 0.46 -4.97 12.70
N GLY A 31 1.61 -5.65 12.83
CA GLY A 31 1.99 -6.74 11.93
C GLY A 31 2.57 -6.29 10.58
N ASP A 32 2.68 -4.99 10.30
CA ASP A 32 3.41 -4.51 9.11
C ASP A 32 4.92 -4.76 9.27
N SER A 33 5.54 -5.23 8.18
CA SER A 33 6.99 -5.41 8.12
C SER A 33 7.70 -4.07 7.93
N VAL A 34 8.81 -3.89 8.64
CA VAL A 34 9.68 -2.72 8.54
C VAL A 34 11.10 -3.19 8.26
N GLU A 35 11.71 -2.64 7.23
CA GLU A 35 13.09 -2.90 6.86
C GLU A 35 14.02 -1.95 7.61
N ILE A 36 15.11 -2.49 8.13
CA ILE A 36 16.10 -1.77 8.94
C ILE A 36 17.38 -1.67 8.13
N PHE A 37 17.82 -0.44 7.88
CA PHE A 37 19.09 -0.14 7.26
C PHE A 37 20.01 0.56 8.26
N VAL A 38 21.31 0.40 8.06
CA VAL A 38 22.34 1.20 8.73
C VAL A 38 23.02 2.03 7.66
N ASP A 39 23.01 3.34 7.81
CA ASP A 39 23.71 4.22 6.90
C ASP A 39 25.23 4.27 7.23
N PRO A 40 26.07 4.86 6.35
CA PRO A 40 27.51 4.95 6.59
C PRO A 40 27.91 5.73 7.84
N ASP A 41 27.05 6.62 8.32
CA ASP A 41 27.27 7.41 9.53
C ASP A 41 26.84 6.65 10.81
N GLY A 42 26.33 5.42 10.66
CA GLY A 42 25.87 4.56 11.75
C GLY A 42 24.43 4.85 12.21
N ASN A 43 23.66 5.68 11.50
CA ASN A 43 22.26 5.91 11.82
C ASN A 43 21.41 4.72 11.38
N ILE A 44 20.40 4.43 12.18
CA ILE A 44 19.38 3.42 11.86
C ILE A 44 18.27 4.09 11.05
N VAL A 45 18.04 3.59 9.84
CA VAL A 45 16.97 4.05 8.94
C VAL A 45 15.90 2.98 8.84
N LEU A 46 14.66 3.35 9.18
CA LEU A 46 13.49 2.48 9.08
C LEU A 46 12.70 2.81 7.82
N LYS A 47 12.38 1.80 7.01
CA LYS A 47 11.49 1.94 5.84
C LYS A 47 10.36 0.91 5.91
N LYS A 48 9.14 1.31 5.52
CA LYS A 48 8.03 0.36 5.38
C LYS A 48 8.41 -0.66 4.30
N TYR A 49 8.33 -1.94 4.63
CA TYR A 49 8.60 -3.01 3.68
C TYR A 49 7.35 -3.30 2.86
N SER A 50 7.44 -3.17 1.55
CA SER A 50 6.38 -3.58 0.60
C SER A 50 6.95 -4.64 -0.33
N SER A 51 6.57 -5.91 -0.11
CA SER A 51 6.97 -7.02 -0.98
C SER A 51 6.47 -6.84 -2.41
N VAL A 52 5.29 -6.24 -2.57
CA VAL A 52 4.71 -5.95 -3.89
C VAL A 52 5.43 -4.79 -4.57
N GLY A 53 5.83 -3.76 -3.82
CA GLY A 53 6.62 -2.64 -4.34
C GLY A 53 7.98 -3.07 -4.90
N GLN A 54 8.61 -4.10 -4.32
CA GLN A 54 9.84 -4.70 -4.85
C GLN A 54 9.61 -5.53 -6.13
N LEU A 55 8.38 -5.98 -6.36
CA LEU A 55 7.97 -6.77 -7.52
C LEU A 55 7.29 -5.91 -8.59
N LYS A 56 7.64 -4.62 -8.68
CA LYS A 56 6.95 -3.67 -9.56
C LYS A 56 6.90 -4.13 -11.01
N GLU A 57 8.00 -4.68 -11.55
CA GLU A 57 8.05 -5.21 -12.92
C GLU A 57 7.06 -6.37 -13.09
N VAL A 58 7.07 -7.34 -12.17
CA VAL A 58 6.14 -8.47 -12.18
C VAL A 58 4.69 -8.00 -12.02
N ALA A 59 4.44 -6.96 -11.23
CA ALA A 59 3.11 -6.40 -11.04
C ALA A 59 2.58 -5.74 -12.33
N VAL A 60 3.44 -5.10 -13.12
CA VAL A 60 3.06 -4.55 -14.43
C VAL A 60 2.68 -5.69 -15.37
N ASP A 61 3.53 -6.72 -15.50
CA ASP A 61 3.27 -7.86 -16.38
C ASP A 61 1.95 -8.58 -16.02
N MET A 62 1.69 -8.76 -14.72
CA MET A 62 0.44 -9.36 -14.24
C MET A 62 -0.78 -8.49 -14.55
N ALA A 63 -0.67 -7.16 -14.36
CA ALA A 63 -1.76 -6.25 -14.68
C ALA A 63 -2.08 -6.33 -16.19
N GLU A 64 -1.06 -6.26 -17.05
CA GLU A 64 -1.22 -6.33 -18.50
C GLU A 64 -1.87 -7.65 -18.95
N ALA A 65 -1.43 -8.77 -18.39
CA ALA A 65 -2.00 -10.08 -18.68
C ALA A 65 -3.49 -10.15 -18.27
N LEU A 66 -3.84 -9.65 -17.10
CA LEU A 66 -5.22 -9.62 -16.60
C LEU A 66 -6.11 -8.71 -17.44
N ALA A 67 -5.63 -7.51 -17.77
CA ALA A 67 -6.39 -6.57 -18.61
C ALA A 67 -6.64 -7.15 -20.00
N LYS A 68 -5.62 -7.76 -20.61
CA LYS A 68 -5.74 -8.41 -21.92
C LYS A 68 -6.69 -9.60 -21.92
N SER A 69 -6.69 -10.41 -20.85
CA SER A 69 -7.54 -11.59 -20.74
C SER A 69 -8.99 -11.27 -20.36
N SER A 70 -9.21 -10.23 -19.56
CA SER A 70 -10.55 -9.85 -19.08
C SER A 70 -11.24 -8.82 -19.98
N GLY A 71 -10.47 -8.01 -20.71
CA GLY A 71 -10.97 -6.83 -21.42
C GLY A 71 -11.25 -5.63 -20.52
N GLU A 72 -10.97 -5.73 -19.21
CA GLU A 72 -11.27 -4.72 -18.20
C GLU A 72 -9.99 -4.02 -17.70
N VAL A 73 -10.15 -2.97 -16.89
CA VAL A 73 -9.02 -2.36 -16.18
C VAL A 73 -8.58 -3.27 -15.03
N ALA A 74 -7.32 -3.66 -15.04
CA ALA A 74 -6.68 -4.44 -13.98
C ALA A 74 -5.76 -3.54 -13.13
N LEU A 75 -5.86 -3.67 -11.81
CA LEU A 75 -5.04 -2.94 -10.85
C LEU A 75 -4.35 -3.92 -9.91
N ILE A 76 -3.06 -3.71 -9.68
CA ILE A 76 -2.30 -4.41 -8.64
C ILE A 76 -1.89 -3.38 -7.61
N CYS A 77 -2.20 -3.66 -6.35
CA CYS A 77 -1.95 -2.76 -5.24
C CYS A 77 -1.30 -3.50 -4.08
N ASP A 78 -0.55 -2.75 -3.26
CA ASP A 78 -0.26 -3.18 -1.90
C ASP A 78 -1.34 -2.63 -0.95
N ARG A 79 -1.06 -2.63 0.36
CA ARG A 79 -2.03 -2.15 1.35
C ARG A 79 -2.25 -0.63 1.32
N ASP A 80 -1.37 0.13 0.68
CA ASP A 80 -1.43 1.58 0.68
C ASP A 80 -1.83 2.14 -0.68
N VAL A 81 -1.21 1.65 -1.77
CA VAL A 81 -1.29 2.27 -3.09
C VAL A 81 -1.41 1.25 -4.23
N VAL A 82 -1.92 1.74 -5.35
CA VAL A 82 -1.82 1.04 -6.64
C VAL A 82 -0.36 1.04 -7.09
N VAL A 83 0.21 -0.15 -7.26
CA VAL A 83 1.61 -0.37 -7.67
C VAL A 83 1.71 -0.45 -9.19
N ALA A 84 0.72 -1.06 -9.85
CA ALA A 84 0.62 -1.17 -11.30
C ALA A 84 -0.85 -1.14 -11.76
N CYS A 85 -1.08 -0.66 -12.97
CA CYS A 85 -2.38 -0.66 -13.64
C CYS A 85 -2.21 -1.02 -15.12
N ALA A 86 -3.22 -1.68 -15.68
CA ALA A 86 -3.31 -2.04 -17.10
C ALA A 86 -4.77 -1.93 -17.59
N GLY A 87 -5.00 -1.53 -18.84
CA GLY A 87 -6.30 -1.57 -19.51
C GLY A 87 -6.87 -0.21 -19.92
N ALA A 88 -8.03 -0.23 -20.58
CA ALA A 88 -8.64 0.98 -21.13
C ALA A 88 -9.17 1.90 -20.02
N GLY A 89 -8.63 3.12 -19.90
CA GLY A 89 -9.06 4.10 -18.90
C GLY A 89 -8.27 4.07 -17.59
N GLU A 90 -7.10 3.41 -17.58
CA GLU A 90 -6.20 3.32 -16.43
C GLU A 90 -5.48 4.63 -16.03
N HIS A 91 -5.70 5.72 -16.78
CA HIS A 91 -4.94 6.95 -16.64
C HIS A 91 -4.93 7.46 -15.18
N ASP A 92 -3.73 7.82 -14.71
CA ASP A 92 -3.47 8.35 -13.37
C ASP A 92 -3.86 7.44 -12.19
N LEU A 93 -4.00 6.13 -12.40
CA LEU A 93 -4.34 5.20 -11.31
C LEU A 93 -3.14 4.74 -10.48
N THR A 94 -1.97 4.56 -11.09
CA THR A 94 -0.75 4.15 -10.37
C THR A 94 -0.34 5.21 -9.33
N GLY A 95 0.03 4.74 -8.13
CA GLY A 95 0.41 5.58 -6.99
C GLY A 95 -0.76 6.16 -6.19
N ARG A 96 -2.01 6.02 -6.67
CA ARG A 96 -3.18 6.43 -5.89
C ARG A 96 -3.37 5.52 -4.69
N ALA A 97 -3.85 6.10 -3.59
CA ALA A 97 -4.18 5.34 -2.39
C ALA A 97 -5.35 4.38 -2.63
N VAL A 98 -5.27 3.18 -2.06
CA VAL A 98 -6.38 2.21 -2.10
C VAL A 98 -7.55 2.70 -1.24
N GLY A 99 -8.76 2.39 -1.68
CA GLY A 99 -9.99 2.71 -0.94
C GLY A 99 -10.24 1.77 0.23
N ARG A 100 -11.03 2.22 1.21
CA ARG A 100 -11.35 1.44 2.44
C ARG A 100 -11.94 0.06 2.16
N ALA A 101 -12.74 -0.09 1.11
CA ALA A 101 -13.32 -1.38 0.75
C ALA A 101 -12.26 -2.41 0.36
N VAL A 102 -11.26 -1.99 -0.44
CA VAL A 102 -10.14 -2.82 -0.87
C VAL A 102 -9.21 -3.12 0.30
N GLU A 103 -8.89 -2.12 1.12
CA GLU A 103 -8.08 -2.32 2.33
C GLU A 103 -8.74 -3.34 3.27
N LYS A 104 -10.05 -3.21 3.52
CA LYS A 104 -10.82 -4.15 4.34
C LYS A 104 -10.79 -5.57 3.76
N SER A 105 -10.90 -5.73 2.44
CA SER A 105 -10.87 -7.05 1.82
C SER A 105 -9.51 -7.74 1.95
N MET A 106 -8.42 -6.98 1.85
CA MET A 106 -7.07 -7.50 2.09
C MET A 106 -6.88 -7.96 3.53
N VAL A 107 -7.38 -7.18 4.51
CA VAL A 107 -7.31 -7.53 5.94
C VAL A 107 -8.12 -8.78 6.23
N GLU A 108 -9.36 -8.86 5.72
CA GLU A 108 -10.27 -10.00 5.94
C GLU A 108 -9.95 -11.19 5.03
N ARG A 109 -8.97 -11.07 4.12
CA ARG A 109 -8.56 -12.09 3.14
C ARG A 109 -9.73 -12.63 2.31
N GLN A 110 -10.61 -11.74 1.89
CA GLN A 110 -11.81 -12.09 1.13
C GLN A 110 -11.78 -11.49 -0.27
N VAL A 111 -12.37 -12.22 -1.22
CA VAL A 111 -12.63 -11.69 -2.57
C VAL A 111 -13.89 -10.84 -2.50
N LEU A 112 -13.80 -9.57 -2.90
CA LEU A 112 -14.96 -8.70 -3.05
C LEU A 112 -15.41 -8.68 -4.50
N LEU A 113 -16.69 -8.99 -4.73
CA LEU A 113 -17.37 -8.79 -5.99
C LEU A 113 -18.44 -7.72 -5.76
N VAL A 114 -18.29 -6.55 -6.40
CA VAL A 114 -19.24 -5.45 -6.27
C VAL A 114 -19.90 -5.22 -7.63
N HIS A 115 -21.21 -5.41 -7.69
CA HIS A 115 -21.99 -5.04 -8.86
C HIS A 115 -22.52 -3.62 -8.67
N PHE A 116 -22.05 -2.68 -9.48
CA PHE A 116 -22.66 -1.36 -9.58
C PHE A 116 -23.87 -1.45 -10.52
N SER A 117 -25.05 -1.66 -9.96
CA SER A 117 -26.29 -1.36 -10.68
C SER A 117 -26.43 0.17 -10.70
N GLY A 118 -26.15 0.79 -11.85
CA GLY A 118 -26.35 2.22 -12.02
C GLY A 118 -27.79 2.61 -11.69
N GLY A 119 -27.98 3.43 -10.67
CA GLY A 119 -29.24 4.10 -10.40
C GLY A 119 -29.46 5.16 -11.47
N SER A 120 -30.25 4.83 -12.50
CA SER A 120 -30.87 5.83 -13.36
C SER A 120 -32.02 6.48 -12.58
N GLU A 121 -31.71 7.43 -11.69
CA GLU A 121 -32.70 8.44 -11.34
C GLU A 121 -32.73 9.46 -12.49
N SER A 122 -33.62 9.18 -13.44
CA SER A 122 -34.14 10.18 -14.36
C SER A 122 -34.95 11.19 -13.55
N SER A 123 -34.31 12.26 -13.11
CA SER A 123 -35.02 13.45 -12.62
C SER A 123 -35.75 14.09 -13.81
N SER A 124 -37.08 13.94 -13.79
CA SER A 124 -38.01 14.72 -14.61
C SER A 124 -38.14 16.14 -14.09
#